data_AF-A0AAN7VIB4-F1
#
_entry.id   AF-A0AAN7VIB4-F1
#
_cell.length_a   1.000
_cell.length_b   1.000
_cell.length_c   1.000
_cell.angle_alpha   90.00
_cell.angle_beta   90.00
_cell.angle_gamma   90.00
#
_symmetry.space_group_name_H-M   'P 1'
#
loop_
_entity.id
_entity.type
_entity.pdbx_description
1 polymer ?
#
loop_
_entity_poly.entity_id
_entity_poly.type
_entity_poly.pdbx_seq_one_letter_code
_entity_poly.pdbx_strand_id
1 'polypeptide(L)'
;MRKKEKLEKLLHIVELFDKRYRFNEFKLGRTSVFHEERPDRPADVASEEIFGKVREMILADRLSYGTVINILHDKLCMRKVSTRWMPRLLTDDNKRTRLSMSRHCLDLLKRNSKEFFRRVVTVDETWIQYYTPETKRQSKQ
;
A
#
# COMPACT_ATOMS: atom_id res chain seq x y z
N MET A 1 -7.18 -37.79 -2.47
CA MET A 1 -7.38 -38.90 -1.51
C MET A 1 -6.35 -38.88 -0.37
N ARG A 2 -5.06 -39.19 -0.62
CA ARG A 2 -4.03 -39.36 0.45
C ARG A 2 -3.69 -38.15 1.35
N LYS A 3 -3.84 -36.90 0.86
CA LYS A 3 -3.55 -35.69 1.68
C LYS A 3 -4.65 -35.38 2.68
N LYS A 4 -5.93 -35.58 2.30
CA LYS A 4 -7.09 -35.30 3.16
C LYS A 4 -7.13 -36.22 4.37
N GLU A 5 -6.89 -37.51 4.15
CA GLU A 5 -6.85 -38.52 5.20
C GLU A 5 -5.70 -38.31 6.21
N LYS A 6 -4.54 -37.80 5.74
CA LYS A 6 -3.43 -37.40 6.64
C LYS A 6 -3.80 -36.20 7.50
N LEU A 7 -4.50 -35.19 6.94
CA LEU A 7 -4.97 -34.04 7.71
C LEU A 7 -5.99 -34.44 8.76
N GLU A 8 -6.94 -35.31 8.42
CA GLU A 8 -7.95 -35.80 9.36
C GLU A 8 -7.32 -36.60 10.52
N LYS A 9 -6.31 -37.44 10.24
CA LYS A 9 -5.54 -38.13 11.28
C LYS A 9 -4.76 -37.18 12.17
N LEU A 10 -4.12 -36.16 11.59
CA LEU A 10 -3.41 -35.14 12.36
C LEU A 10 -4.34 -34.32 13.24
N LEU A 11 -5.50 -33.93 12.72
CA LEU A 11 -6.52 -33.19 13.47
C LEU A 11 -6.99 -34.00 14.68
N HIS A 12 -7.28 -35.29 14.49
CA HIS A 12 -7.70 -36.17 15.58
C HIS A 12 -6.63 -36.34 16.66
N ILE A 13 -5.36 -36.42 16.28
CA ILE A 13 -4.24 -36.51 17.23
C ILE A 13 -4.11 -35.22 18.05
N VAL A 14 -4.24 -34.06 17.40
CA VAL A 14 -4.19 -32.75 18.08
C VAL A 14 -5.36 -32.60 19.07
N GLU A 15 -6.58 -33.00 18.66
CA GLU A 15 -7.74 -33.00 19.55
C GLU A 15 -7.58 -33.93 20.76
N LEU A 16 -7.02 -35.12 20.55
CA LEU A 16 -6.75 -36.07 21.65
C LEU A 16 -5.71 -35.52 22.63
N PHE A 17 -4.67 -34.86 22.11
CA PHE A 17 -3.65 -34.24 22.93
C PHE A 17 -4.22 -33.08 23.77
N ASP A 18 -5.03 -32.21 23.16
CA ASP A 18 -5.68 -31.09 23.85
C ASP A 18 -6.66 -31.56 24.93
N LYS A 19 -7.48 -32.57 24.63
CA LYS A 19 -8.38 -33.20 25.62
C LYS A 19 -7.61 -33.76 26.81
N ARG A 20 -6.50 -34.47 26.56
CA ARG A 20 -5.67 -35.06 27.62
C ARG A 20 -4.96 -34.00 28.44
N TYR A 21 -4.47 -32.94 27.81
CA TYR A 21 -3.85 -31.79 28.47
C TYR A 21 -4.86 -31.09 29.39
N ARG A 22 -6.04 -30.73 28.87
CA ARG A 22 -7.12 -30.10 29.64
C ARG A 22 -7.58 -30.95 30.83
N PHE A 23 -7.68 -32.27 30.66
CA PHE A 23 -8.05 -33.18 31.75
C PHE A 23 -7.00 -33.21 32.87
N ASN A 24 -5.72 -33.14 32.53
CA ASN A 24 -4.64 -33.06 33.52
C ASN A 24 -4.62 -31.70 34.23
N GLU A 25 -4.78 -30.60 33.50
CA GLU A 25 -4.87 -29.24 34.08
C GLU A 25 -6.04 -29.11 35.06
N PHE A 26 -7.18 -29.75 34.74
CA PHE A 26 -8.34 -29.79 35.64
C PHE A 26 -8.03 -30.56 36.94
N LYS A 27 -7.28 -31.67 36.86
CA LYS A 27 -6.80 -32.39 38.05
C LYS A 27 -5.84 -31.57 38.90
N LEU A 28 -5.14 -30.62 38.30
CA LEU A 28 -4.25 -29.67 38.98
C LEU A 28 -5.00 -28.45 39.55
N GLY A 29 -6.34 -28.43 39.48
CA GLY A 29 -7.18 -27.42 40.10
C GLY A 29 -7.53 -26.22 39.22
N ARG A 30 -7.15 -26.24 37.94
CA ARG A 30 -7.53 -25.18 36.99
C ARG A 30 -9.02 -25.25 36.64
N THR A 31 -9.75 -24.19 36.95
CA THR A 31 -11.19 -24.05 36.63
C THR A 31 -11.45 -23.17 35.39
N SER A 32 -10.42 -22.47 34.88
CA SER A 32 -10.54 -21.60 33.73
C SER A 32 -10.53 -22.37 32.41
N VAL A 33 -11.55 -22.12 31.59
CA VAL A 33 -11.74 -22.69 30.24
C VAL A 33 -10.95 -21.90 29.18
N PHE A 34 -10.49 -20.70 29.52
CA PHE A 34 -9.78 -19.80 28.60
C PHE A 34 -8.28 -20.09 28.56
N HIS A 35 -7.67 -19.77 27.42
CA HIS A 35 -6.23 -19.80 27.25
C HIS A 35 -5.59 -18.75 28.17
N GLU A 36 -4.45 -19.12 28.76
CA GLU A 36 -3.60 -18.14 29.45
C GLU A 36 -3.04 -17.12 28.46
N GLU A 37 -2.73 -15.93 28.98
CA GLU A 37 -1.97 -14.94 28.24
C GLU A 37 -0.68 -15.59 27.75
N ARG A 38 -0.56 -15.66 26.43
CA ARG A 38 0.68 -16.12 25.81
C ARG A 38 1.73 -15.05 26.08
N PRO A 39 3.01 -15.42 26.31
CA PRO A 39 4.07 -14.44 26.35
C PRO A 39 4.02 -13.63 25.06
N ASP A 40 3.76 -12.34 25.20
CA ASP A 40 3.76 -11.43 24.06
C ASP A 40 5.13 -11.44 23.40
N ARG A 41 5.12 -11.21 22.08
CA ARG A 41 6.36 -10.98 21.33
C ARG A 41 7.10 -9.81 22.00
N PRO A 42 8.42 -9.94 22.31
CA PRO A 42 9.17 -8.84 22.93
C PRO A 42 8.98 -7.55 22.14
N ALA A 43 8.74 -6.45 22.87
CA ALA A 43 8.45 -5.16 22.25
C ALA A 43 9.58 -4.76 21.29
N ASP A 44 9.23 -4.55 20.02
CA ASP A 44 10.15 -4.10 18.98
C ASP A 44 10.63 -2.67 19.31
N VAL A 45 11.77 -2.57 20.01
CA VAL A 45 12.48 -1.33 20.31
C VAL A 45 12.98 -0.75 18.99
N ALA A 46 12.34 0.32 18.52
CA ALA A 46 12.70 1.00 17.27
C ALA A 46 14.02 1.78 17.41
N SER A 47 15.16 1.09 17.27
CA SER A 47 16.49 1.71 17.20
C SER A 47 16.89 2.01 15.75
N GLU A 48 17.71 3.05 15.52
CA GLU A 48 18.17 3.48 14.18
C GLU A 48 18.78 2.33 13.35
N GLU A 49 19.38 1.36 14.05
CA GLU A 49 20.02 0.16 13.50
C GLU A 49 19.02 -0.82 12.84
N ILE A 50 17.76 -0.85 13.32
CA ILE A 50 16.69 -1.68 12.73
C ILE A 50 16.27 -1.11 11.38
N PHE A 51 16.30 0.21 11.18
CA PHE A 51 15.92 0.82 9.90
C PHE A 51 16.91 0.49 8.79
N GLY A 52 18.21 0.46 9.10
CA GLY A 52 19.24 0.00 8.17
C GLY A 52 19.02 -1.45 7.76
N LYS A 53 18.81 -2.33 8.74
CA LYS A 53 18.54 -3.76 8.52
C LYS A 53 17.22 -4.02 7.78
N VAL A 54 16.16 -3.28 8.06
CA VAL A 54 14.87 -3.39 7.33
C VAL A 54 15.04 -2.95 5.88
N ARG A 55 15.79 -1.87 5.60
CA ARG A 55 16.09 -1.47 4.22
C ARG A 55 16.87 -2.53 3.46
N GLU A 56 17.89 -3.12 4.08
CA GLU A 56 18.64 -4.23 3.48
C GLU A 56 17.78 -5.49 3.29
N MET A 57 16.91 -5.81 4.25
CA MET A 57 16.01 -6.97 4.15
C MET A 57 14.89 -6.78 3.12
N ILE A 58 14.41 -5.55 2.89
CA ILE A 58 13.49 -5.21 1.80
C ILE A 58 14.21 -5.36 0.45
N LEU A 59 15.46 -4.91 0.34
CA LEU A 59 16.29 -5.10 -0.86
C LEU A 59 16.60 -6.59 -1.13
N ALA A 60 16.69 -7.40 -0.07
CA ALA A 60 16.94 -8.84 -0.15
C ALA A 60 15.65 -9.69 -0.27
N ASP A 61 14.47 -9.07 -0.36
CA ASP A 61 13.15 -9.72 -0.49
C ASP A 61 12.81 -10.76 0.61
N ARG A 62 13.42 -10.59 1.80
CA ARG A 62 13.33 -11.55 2.92
C ARG A 62 12.16 -11.32 3.88
N LEU A 63 11.38 -10.27 3.67
CA LEU A 63 10.28 -9.89 4.56
C LEU A 63 8.93 -10.08 3.87
N SER A 64 7.96 -10.57 4.64
CA SER A 64 6.59 -10.66 4.15
C SER A 64 6.01 -9.26 3.91
N TYR A 65 5.18 -9.11 2.87
CA TYR A 65 4.54 -7.86 2.50
C TYR A 65 3.82 -7.16 3.68
N GLY A 66 3.14 -7.93 4.54
CA GLY A 66 2.44 -7.39 5.70
C GLY A 66 3.39 -6.81 6.77
N THR A 67 4.56 -7.43 6.97
CA THR A 67 5.57 -6.91 7.89
C THR A 67 6.14 -5.58 7.41
N VAL A 68 6.38 -5.44 6.10
CA VAL A 68 6.87 -4.20 5.51
C VAL A 68 5.83 -3.07 5.65
N ILE A 69 4.55 -3.36 5.38
CA ILE A 69 3.46 -2.39 5.58
C ILE A 69 3.38 -1.93 7.03
N ASN A 70 3.39 -2.84 7.99
CA ASN A 70 3.29 -2.49 9.42
C ASN A 70 4.49 -1.64 9.87
N ILE A 71 5.70 -1.94 9.40
CA ILE A 71 6.87 -1.11 9.74
C ILE A 71 6.74 0.28 9.10
N LEU A 72 6.33 0.37 7.83
CA LEU A 72 6.16 1.65 7.15
C LEU A 72 5.05 2.50 7.79
N HIS A 73 3.91 1.90 8.12
CA HIS A 73 2.75 2.63 8.64
C HIS A 73 2.81 2.86 10.15
N ASP A 74 3.07 1.83 10.96
CA ASP A 74 2.92 1.92 12.42
C ASP A 74 4.20 2.40 13.12
N LYS A 75 5.38 2.03 12.58
CA LYS A 75 6.67 2.40 13.19
C LYS A 75 7.24 3.67 12.58
N LEU A 76 7.16 3.80 11.25
CA LEU A 76 7.69 4.94 10.51
C LEU A 76 6.65 6.04 10.26
N CYS A 77 5.38 5.81 10.58
CA CYS A 77 4.28 6.77 10.35
C CYS A 77 4.21 7.27 8.89
N MET A 78 4.70 6.49 7.94
CA MET A 78 4.69 6.83 6.53
C MET A 78 3.31 6.55 5.94
N ARG A 79 2.84 7.47 5.11
CA ARG A 79 1.62 7.28 4.34
C ARG A 79 1.99 7.04 2.88
N LYS A 80 1.32 6.06 2.27
CA LYS A 80 1.37 5.88 0.83
C LYS A 80 0.82 7.13 0.16
N VAL A 81 1.70 7.90 -0.48
CA VAL A 81 1.30 8.99 -1.37
C VAL A 81 1.19 8.40 -2.76
N SER A 82 -0.03 8.29 -3.29
CA SER A 82 -0.21 8.00 -4.71
C SER A 82 0.25 9.22 -5.51
N THR A 83 1.27 9.06 -6.33
CA THR A 83 1.70 10.11 -7.27
C THR A 83 0.59 10.36 -8.29
N ARG A 84 0.13 11.61 -8.41
CA ARG A 84 -0.78 12.00 -9.48
C ARG A 84 -0.02 11.86 -10.81
N TRP A 85 -0.69 11.34 -11.84
CA TRP A 85 -0.08 11.22 -13.17
C TRP A 85 0.44 12.58 -13.64
N MET A 86 1.76 12.65 -13.89
CA MET A 86 2.40 13.79 -14.52
C MET A 86 2.79 13.37 -15.94
N PRO A 87 2.24 14.03 -16.99
CA PRO A 87 2.51 13.66 -18.38
C PRO A 87 3.99 13.67 -18.77
N ARG A 88 4.81 14.46 -18.07
CA ARG A 88 6.24 14.57 -18.33
C ARG A 88 7.02 14.91 -17.07
N LEU A 89 8.18 14.28 -16.93
CA LEU A 89 9.18 14.69 -15.94
C LEU A 89 9.85 15.98 -16.43
N LEU A 90 9.74 17.05 -15.65
CA LEU A 90 10.34 18.34 -15.98
C LEU A 90 11.79 18.39 -15.50
N THR A 91 12.70 18.81 -16.37
CA THR A 91 14.06 19.22 -16.00
C THR A 91 14.03 20.48 -15.14
N ASP A 92 15.12 20.76 -14.43
CA ASP A 92 15.18 21.94 -13.57
C ASP A 92 15.10 23.25 -14.36
N ASP A 93 15.64 23.29 -15.57
CA ASP A 93 15.51 24.44 -16.47
C ASP A 93 14.04 24.65 -16.90
N ASN A 94 13.32 23.59 -17.24
CA ASN A 94 11.89 23.68 -17.56
C ASN A 94 11.09 24.23 -16.38
N LYS A 95 11.44 23.86 -15.13
CA LYS A 95 10.80 24.38 -13.92
C LYS A 95 11.08 25.88 -13.76
N ARG A 96 12.34 26.30 -13.94
CA ARG A 96 12.75 27.72 -13.83
C ARG A 96 12.03 28.58 -14.87
N THR A 97 11.99 28.13 -16.13
CA THR A 97 11.30 28.84 -17.20
C THR A 97 9.81 28.97 -16.91
N ARG A 98 9.14 27.88 -16.52
CA ARG A 98 7.71 27.91 -16.13
C ARG A 98 7.45 28.87 -14.98
N LEU A 99 8.30 28.88 -13.96
CA LEU A 99 8.15 29.77 -12.80
C LEU A 99 8.30 31.24 -13.22
N SER A 100 9.30 31.55 -14.04
CA SER A 100 9.54 32.90 -14.55
C SER A 100 8.33 33.41 -15.35
N MET A 101 7.86 32.62 -16.32
CA MET A 101 6.68 32.97 -17.13
C MET A 101 5.42 33.13 -16.27
N SER A 102 5.20 32.24 -15.30
CA SER A 102 4.04 32.31 -14.41
C SER A 102 4.04 33.56 -13.55
N ARG A 103 5.21 33.99 -13.03
CA ARG A 103 5.34 35.24 -12.29
C ARG A 103 5.00 36.45 -13.17
N HIS A 104 5.51 36.47 -14.39
CA HIS A 104 5.22 37.54 -15.34
C HIS A 104 3.71 37.63 -15.66
N CYS A 105 3.07 36.49 -15.95
CA CYS A 105 1.62 36.44 -16.16
C CYS A 105 0.84 36.89 -14.93
N LEU A 106 1.29 36.51 -13.72
CA LEU A 106 0.64 36.91 -12.47
C LEU A 106 0.74 38.43 -12.24
N ASP A 107 1.88 39.04 -12.55
CA ASP A 107 2.06 40.49 -12.42
C ASP A 107 1.15 41.26 -13.39
N LEU A 108 1.04 40.78 -14.65
CA LEU A 108 0.10 41.33 -15.63
C LEU A 108 -1.36 41.18 -15.17
N LEU A 109 -1.71 40.00 -14.64
CA LEU A 109 -3.03 39.72 -14.11
C LEU A 109 -3.38 40.64 -12.92
N LYS A 110 -2.42 40.90 -12.01
CA LYS A 110 -2.62 41.79 -10.85
C LYS A 110 -2.77 43.25 -11.25
N ARG A 111 -2.06 43.71 -12.28
CA ARG A 111 -2.12 45.11 -12.75
C ARG A 111 -3.48 45.46 -13.34
N ASN A 112 -4.05 44.59 -14.16
CA ASN A 112 -5.36 44.81 -14.75
C ASN A 112 -6.03 43.48 -15.13
N SER A 113 -6.68 42.85 -14.15
CA SER A 113 -7.27 41.52 -14.32
C SER A 113 -8.36 41.47 -15.40
N LYS A 114 -9.23 42.48 -15.45
CA LYS A 114 -10.37 42.54 -16.37
C LYS A 114 -9.90 42.65 -17.83
N GLU A 115 -8.93 43.53 -18.11
CA GLU A 115 -8.38 43.66 -19.45
C GLU A 115 -7.51 42.47 -19.86
N PHE A 116 -6.79 41.87 -18.91
CA PHE A 116 -5.96 40.70 -19.17
C PHE A 116 -6.81 39.56 -19.72
N PHE A 117 -7.88 39.16 -19.02
CA PHE A 117 -8.75 38.08 -19.49
C PHE A 117 -9.54 38.43 -20.75
N ARG A 118 -9.89 39.70 -20.97
CA ARG A 118 -10.59 40.12 -22.20
C ARG A 118 -9.76 39.90 -23.47
N ARG A 119 -8.43 39.91 -23.36
CA ARG A 119 -7.51 39.81 -24.51
C ARG A 119 -6.95 38.40 -24.72
N VAL A 120 -7.07 37.53 -23.73
CA VAL A 120 -6.54 36.16 -23.81
C VAL A 120 -7.53 35.29 -24.58
N VAL A 121 -7.08 34.76 -25.72
CA VAL A 121 -7.76 33.71 -26.48
C VAL A 121 -6.84 32.50 -26.50
N THR A 122 -7.32 31.34 -26.06
CA THR A 122 -6.57 30.09 -26.05
C THR A 122 -7.21 29.09 -27.00
N VAL A 123 -6.37 28.34 -27.72
CA VAL A 123 -6.80 27.24 -28.60
C VAL A 123 -5.90 26.05 -28.30
N ASP A 124 -6.51 24.87 -28.22
CA ASP A 124 -5.81 23.59 -28.09
C ASP A 124 -6.59 22.50 -28.81
N GLU A 125 -5.91 21.43 -29.21
CA GLU A 125 -6.51 20.31 -29.92
C GLU A 125 -6.73 19.13 -28.97
N THR A 126 -7.93 18.59 -28.94
CA THR A 126 -8.26 17.40 -28.16
C THR A 126 -8.65 16.27 -29.10
N TRP A 127 -8.00 15.11 -28.94
CA TRP A 127 -8.38 13.90 -29.67
C TRP A 127 -9.74 13.39 -29.16
N ILE A 128 -10.73 13.40 -30.04
CA ILE A 128 -12.05 12.79 -29.77
C ILE A 128 -12.05 11.40 -30.39
N GLN A 129 -11.98 10.37 -29.56
CA GLN A 129 -12.05 8.99 -30.03
C GLN A 129 -13.52 8.63 -30.32
N TYR A 130 -13.81 8.30 -31.58
CA TYR A 130 -15.09 7.70 -31.95
C TYR A 130 -15.01 6.19 -31.75
N TYR A 131 -15.89 5.65 -30.90
CA TYR A 131 -15.99 4.21 -30.69
C TYR A 131 -16.96 3.61 -31.72
N THR A 132 -16.43 2.76 -32.60
CA THR A 132 -17.27 1.91 -33.45
C THR A 132 -17.45 0.57 -32.73
N PRO A 133 -18.66 0.21 -32.29
CA PRO A 133 -18.89 -1.07 -31.63
C PRO A 133 -18.62 -2.22 -32.61
N GLU A 134 -17.98 -3.28 -32.11
CA GLU A 134 -17.78 -4.49 -32.90
C GLU A 134 -19.12 -5.11 -33.29
N THR A 135 -19.22 -5.51 -34.55
CA THR A 135 -20.39 -6.25 -35.01
C THR A 135 -20.35 -7.69 -34.51
N LYS A 136 -21.52 -8.30 -34.28
CA LYS A 136 -21.64 -9.74 -33.88
C LYS A 136 -20.92 -10.72 -34.82
N ARG A 137 -20.58 -10.30 -36.04
CA ARG A 137 -19.81 -11.09 -37.00
C ARG A 137 -18.30 -11.04 -36.72
N GLN A 138 -17.78 -9.92 -36.23
CA GLN A 138 -16.37 -9.73 -35.88
C GLN A 138 -16.01 -10.38 -34.54
N SER A 139 -16.93 -10.41 -33.58
CA SER A 139 -16.74 -11.06 -32.27
C SER A 139 -16.69 -12.61 -32.30
N LYS A 140 -16.81 -13.24 -33.48
CA LYS A 140 -16.84 -14.71 -33.63
C LYS A 140 -15.47 -15.33 -33.95
N GLN A 141 -14.40 -14.54 -33.95
CA GLN A 141 -13.05 -15.00 -34.25
C GLN A 141 -12.28 -15.42 -33.00
#